data_AF-A0A7S1CDB4-F1
#
_entry.id   AF-A0A7S1CDB4-F1
#
_cell.length_a   1.000
_cell.length_b   1.000
_cell.length_c   1.000
_cell.angle_alpha   90.00
_cell.angle_beta   90.00
_cell.angle_gamma   90.00
#
_symmetry.space_group_name_H-M   'P 1'
#
loop_
_entity.id
_entity.type
_entity.pdbx_description
1 polymer ?
#
loop_
_entity_poly.entity_id
_entity_poly.type
_entity_poly.pdbx_seq_one_letter_code
_entity_poly.pdbx_strand_id
1 'polypeptide(L)'
;FVVDAFRYSGMEKVRHYILTHFHSDHYGGLARSFDGGFIYCNTVTAALVHLRLGVKYKYLRPLPMNERVVVEGVPMVLLDANHCPGAAMFLIYPPSLGGRAVLHVGDFRWCEAMKA
;
A
#
# COMPACT_ATOMS: atom_id res chain seq x y z
N PHE A 1 2.10 -2.27 -10.30
CA PHE A 1 2.25 -1.76 -8.92
C PHE A 1 3.69 -1.93 -8.48
N VAL A 2 4.17 -1.04 -7.62
CA VAL A 2 5.36 -1.27 -6.77
C VAL A 2 4.93 -1.13 -5.31
N VAL A 3 5.64 -1.77 -4.39
CA VAL A 3 5.34 -1.74 -2.95
C VAL A 3 6.52 -1.08 -2.24
N ASP A 4 6.26 -0.09 -1.39
CA ASP A 4 7.25 0.59 -0.53
C ASP A 4 8.48 1.16 -1.26
N ALA A 5 8.34 1.49 -2.55
CA ALA A 5 9.44 1.82 -3.47
C ALA A 5 9.45 3.30 -3.88
N PHE A 6 9.23 4.22 -2.93
CA PHE A 6 9.03 5.65 -3.22
C PHE A 6 10.31 6.40 -3.61
N ARG A 7 11.49 5.90 -3.24
CA ARG A 7 12.79 6.45 -3.70
C ARG A 7 12.96 6.38 -5.22
N TYR A 8 12.21 5.51 -5.87
CA TYR A 8 12.25 5.31 -7.31
C TYR A 8 11.10 6.04 -8.03
N SER A 9 10.49 7.04 -7.37
CA SER A 9 9.47 7.89 -7.99
C SER A 9 10.02 8.69 -9.17
N GLY A 10 9.26 8.78 -10.26
CA GLY A 10 9.67 9.52 -11.47
C GLY A 10 10.29 8.65 -12.57
N MET A 11 10.48 7.35 -12.35
CA MET A 11 10.75 6.42 -13.46
C MET A 11 9.47 6.27 -14.31
N GLU A 12 9.55 6.54 -15.62
CA GLU A 12 8.39 6.65 -16.54
C GLU A 12 7.35 5.53 -16.44
N LYS A 13 7.75 4.34 -16.02
CA LYS A 13 6.89 3.13 -16.00
C LYS A 13 6.17 2.88 -14.68
N VAL A 14 6.38 3.67 -13.62
CA VAL A 14 5.77 3.42 -12.31
C VAL A 14 4.92 4.61 -11.88
N ARG A 15 3.59 4.43 -11.85
CA ARG A 15 2.60 5.44 -11.40
C ARG A 15 1.63 4.95 -10.32
N HIS A 16 1.75 3.69 -9.90
CA HIS A 16 0.85 3.05 -8.94
C HIS A 16 1.67 2.40 -7.83
N TYR A 17 1.62 3.02 -6.65
CA TYR A 17 2.42 2.69 -5.49
C TYR A 17 1.53 2.14 -4.38
N ILE A 18 1.96 1.07 -3.74
CA ILE A 18 1.37 0.58 -2.51
C ILE A 18 2.30 0.99 -1.36
N LEU A 19 1.73 1.56 -0.30
CA LEU A 19 2.44 1.79 0.97
C LEU A 19 1.86 0.87 2.03
N THR A 20 2.66 -0.06 2.53
CA THR A 20 2.20 -1.06 3.51
C THR A 20 1.91 -0.43 4.88
N HIS A 21 2.76 0.49 5.33
CA HIS A 21 2.67 1.14 6.64
C HIS A 21 3.54 2.41 6.72
N PHE A 22 3.41 3.18 7.80
CA PHE A 22 4.08 4.47 7.97
C PHE A 22 5.43 4.39 8.73
N HIS A 23 6.38 3.58 8.25
CA HIS A 23 7.78 3.62 8.71
C HIS A 23 8.71 4.20 7.64
N SER A 24 9.77 4.89 8.09
CA SER A 24 10.58 5.79 7.24
C SER A 24 11.42 5.10 6.17
N ASP A 25 11.83 3.87 6.42
CA ASP A 25 12.45 2.99 5.45
C ASP A 25 11.48 2.54 4.35
N HIS A 26 10.17 2.41 4.65
CA HIS A 26 9.13 2.01 3.68
C HIS A 26 8.53 3.19 2.91
N TYR A 27 8.28 4.34 3.55
CA TYR A 27 7.80 5.54 2.84
C TYR A 27 8.94 6.40 2.27
N GLY A 28 10.20 6.02 2.49
CA GLY A 28 11.37 6.82 2.14
C GLY A 28 11.31 7.32 0.69
N GLY A 29 11.38 8.64 0.52
CA GLY A 29 11.20 9.32 -0.77
C GLY A 29 9.87 10.08 -0.90
N LEU A 30 8.86 9.76 -0.09
CA LEU A 30 7.65 10.58 0.01
C LEU A 30 7.93 11.92 0.67
N ALA A 31 7.42 12.97 0.04
CA ALA A 31 7.49 14.34 0.53
C ALA A 31 6.27 15.14 0.04
N ARG A 32 6.08 16.35 0.57
CA ARG A 32 5.00 17.27 0.16
C ARG A 32 4.94 17.53 -1.35
N SER A 33 6.09 17.47 -2.01
CA SER A 33 6.26 17.67 -3.46
C SER A 33 5.93 16.44 -4.30
N PHE A 34 5.62 15.29 -3.70
CA PHE A 34 5.35 14.05 -4.43
C PHE A 34 4.27 14.25 -5.50
N ASP A 35 4.61 13.91 -6.74
CA ASP A 35 3.74 13.96 -7.91
C ASP A 35 3.85 12.72 -8.81
N GLY A 36 4.55 11.68 -8.33
CA GLY A 36 4.90 10.48 -9.11
C GLY A 36 3.75 9.53 -9.45
N GLY A 37 2.55 9.72 -8.87
CA GLY A 37 1.38 8.89 -9.18
C GLY A 37 0.42 8.71 -8.00
N PHE A 38 -0.31 7.59 -7.99
CA PHE A 38 -1.26 7.25 -6.93
C PHE A 38 -0.64 6.33 -5.88
N ILE A 39 -0.96 6.60 -4.61
CA ILE A 39 -0.53 5.84 -3.45
C ILE A 39 -1.75 5.15 -2.84
N TYR A 40 -1.74 3.83 -2.88
CA TYR A 40 -2.77 2.97 -2.32
C TYR A 40 -2.31 2.45 -0.96
N CYS A 41 -3.12 2.66 0.06
CA CYS A 41 -2.89 2.23 1.45
C CYS A 41 -4.23 2.25 2.20
N ASN A 42 -4.29 1.91 3.48
CA ASN A 42 -5.53 2.11 4.25
C ASN A 42 -5.68 3.57 4.73
N THR A 43 -6.84 3.86 5.33
CA THR A 43 -7.19 5.20 5.83
C THR A 43 -6.21 5.74 6.87
N VAL A 44 -5.70 4.89 7.77
CA VAL A 44 -4.75 5.31 8.82
C VAL A 44 -3.43 5.74 8.21
N THR A 45 -2.85 4.92 7.32
CA THR A 45 -1.60 5.25 6.63
C THR A 45 -1.76 6.48 5.74
N ALA A 46 -2.87 6.61 5.00
CA ALA A 46 -3.15 7.79 4.18
C ALA A 46 -3.21 9.08 5.02
N ALA A 47 -3.86 9.03 6.18
CA ALA A 47 -3.93 10.16 7.09
C ALA A 47 -2.54 10.54 7.61
N LEU A 48 -1.72 9.58 8.05
CA LEU A 48 -0.35 9.84 8.51
C LEU A 48 0.53 10.44 7.41
N VAL A 49 0.47 9.90 6.19
CA VAL A 49 1.20 10.43 5.04
C VAL A 49 0.81 11.88 4.74
N HIS A 50 -0.49 12.20 4.77
CA HIS A 50 -0.93 13.58 4.58
C HIS A 50 -0.47 14.49 5.72
N LEU A 51 -0.74 14.11 6.97
CA LEU A 51 -0.52 14.93 8.17
C LEU A 51 0.96 15.16 8.47
N ARG A 52 1.82 14.16 8.23
CA ARG A 52 3.24 14.20 8.61
C ARG A 52 4.17 14.52 7.44
N LEU A 53 3.84 14.07 6.23
CA LEU A 53 4.69 14.29 5.05
C LEU A 53 4.14 15.38 4.11
N GLY A 54 2.89 15.81 4.30
CA GLY A 54 2.27 16.87 3.50
C GLY A 54 1.87 16.45 2.09
N VAL A 55 1.86 15.15 1.78
CA VAL A 55 1.43 14.65 0.46
C VAL A 55 -0.03 15.04 0.23
N LYS A 56 -0.33 15.58 -0.96
CA LYS A 56 -1.69 16.05 -1.30
C LYS A 56 -2.66 14.87 -1.44
N TYR A 57 -3.87 15.01 -0.89
CA TYR A 57 -4.92 13.97 -0.98
C TYR A 57 -5.23 13.50 -2.41
N LYS A 58 -5.05 14.35 -3.43
CA LYS A 58 -5.24 13.95 -4.83
C LYS A 58 -4.36 12.76 -5.27
N TYR A 59 -3.25 12.50 -4.59
CA TYR A 59 -2.37 11.35 -4.83
C TYR A 59 -2.67 10.15 -3.92
N LEU A 60 -3.42 10.34 -2.82
CA LEU A 60 -3.75 9.28 -1.87
C LEU A 60 -5.04 8.57 -2.30
N ARG A 61 -5.04 7.25 -2.22
CA ARG A 61 -6.18 6.37 -2.52
C ARG A 61 -6.35 5.39 -1.35
N PRO A 62 -6.98 5.83 -0.24
CA PRO A 62 -7.26 4.95 0.88
C PRO A 62 -8.20 3.81 0.45
N LEU A 63 -7.92 2.60 0.89
CA LEU A 63 -8.67 1.38 0.62
C LEU A 63 -9.21 0.78 1.94
N PRO A 64 -10.40 0.17 1.93
CA PRO A 64 -10.95 -0.52 3.09
C PRO A 64 -10.15 -1.78 3.45
N MET A 65 -10.13 -2.10 4.75
CA MET A 65 -9.57 -3.36 5.25
C MET A 65 -10.58 -4.50 5.07
N ASN A 66 -10.11 -5.72 4.84
CA ASN A 66 -10.90 -6.95 4.77
C ASN A 66 -12.01 -6.96 3.68
N GLU A 67 -11.93 -6.05 2.71
CA GLU A 67 -12.86 -5.95 1.60
C GLU A 67 -12.13 -6.15 0.27
N ARG A 68 -12.78 -6.83 -0.68
CA ARG A 68 -12.24 -7.02 -2.02
C ARG A 68 -12.50 -5.77 -2.85
N VAL A 69 -11.41 -5.13 -3.28
CA VAL A 69 -11.45 -3.94 -4.14
C VAL A 69 -10.74 -4.22 -5.46
N VAL A 70 -11.15 -3.52 -6.52
CA VAL A 70 -10.48 -3.59 -7.83
C VAL A 70 -9.77 -2.28 -8.07
N VAL A 71 -8.44 -2.32 -8.17
CA VAL A 71 -7.59 -1.16 -8.38
C VAL A 71 -6.86 -1.34 -9.70
N GLU A 72 -7.06 -0.42 -10.65
CA GLU A 72 -6.48 -0.50 -11.99
C GLU A 72 -6.73 -1.88 -12.68
N GLY A 73 -7.94 -2.42 -12.50
CA GLY A 73 -8.31 -3.75 -13.03
C GLY A 73 -7.71 -4.94 -12.28
N VAL A 74 -6.98 -4.72 -11.18
CA VAL A 74 -6.38 -5.78 -10.37
C VAL A 74 -7.15 -5.92 -9.05
N PRO A 75 -7.81 -7.06 -8.79
CA PRO A 75 -8.44 -7.31 -7.50
C PRO A 75 -7.41 -7.43 -6.38
N MET A 76 -7.72 -6.84 -5.22
CA MET A 76 -6.90 -6.96 -4.00
C MET A 76 -7.73 -6.87 -2.72
N VAL A 77 -7.15 -7.34 -1.62
CA VAL A 77 -7.69 -7.25 -0.26
C VAL A 77 -6.56 -6.78 0.66
N LEU A 78 -6.86 -5.83 1.56
CA LEU A 78 -5.93 -5.43 2.62
C LEU A 78 -6.27 -6.21 3.90
N LEU A 79 -5.27 -6.81 4.53
CA LEU A 79 -5.40 -7.59 5.75
C LEU A 79 -4.55 -6.97 6.85
N ASP A 80 -4.97 -7.07 8.11
CA ASP A 80 -4.22 -6.52 9.24
C ASP A 80 -2.86 -7.23 9.38
N ALA A 81 -1.78 -6.45 9.52
CA ALA A 81 -0.42 -7.00 9.63
C ALA A 81 0.03 -7.23 11.09
N ASN A 82 -0.74 -6.79 12.08
CA ASN A 82 -0.41 -6.89 13.51
C ASN A 82 0.98 -6.32 13.86
N HIS A 83 1.33 -5.19 13.24
CA HIS A 83 2.64 -4.54 13.40
C HIS A 83 2.53 -3.18 14.08
N CYS A 84 2.06 -2.16 13.35
CA CYS A 84 1.78 -0.83 13.85
C CYS A 84 0.41 -0.32 13.35
N PRO A 85 -0.16 0.76 13.91
CA PRO A 85 -1.43 1.30 13.44
C PRO A 85 -1.41 1.61 11.93
N GLY A 86 -2.31 0.98 11.19
CA GLY A 86 -2.39 1.13 9.73
C GLY A 86 -1.43 0.23 8.94
N ALA A 87 -0.68 -0.67 9.58
CA ALA A 87 0.07 -1.67 8.84
C ALA A 87 -0.85 -2.72 8.21
N ALA A 88 -0.66 -2.98 6.93
CA ALA A 88 -1.49 -3.91 6.17
C ALA A 88 -0.66 -4.82 5.26
N MET A 89 -1.04 -6.09 5.23
CA MET A 89 -0.68 -7.04 4.19
C MET A 89 -1.60 -6.83 2.97
N PHE A 90 -1.11 -7.09 1.77
CA PHE A 90 -1.87 -6.96 0.52
C PHE A 90 -1.96 -8.31 -0.18
N LEU A 91 -3.17 -8.86 -0.26
CA LEU A 91 -3.49 -10.04 -1.07
C LEU A 91 -3.93 -9.57 -2.46
N ILE A 92 -3.08 -9.75 -3.46
CA ILE A 92 -3.24 -9.20 -4.81
C ILE A 92 -3.51 -10.36 -5.78
N TYR A 93 -4.40 -10.17 -6.75
CA TYR A 93 -4.70 -11.16 -7.78
C TYR A 93 -4.30 -10.64 -9.17
N PRO A 94 -3.01 -10.68 -9.55
CA PRO A 94 -2.57 -10.19 -10.85
C PRO A 94 -3.17 -11.04 -11.99
N PRO A 95 -3.76 -10.41 -13.04
CA PRO A 95 -4.29 -11.15 -14.19
C PRO A 95 -3.24 -12.04 -14.87
N SER A 96 -1.98 -11.62 -14.88
CA SER A 96 -0.86 -12.35 -15.46
C SER A 96 -0.54 -13.68 -14.78
N LEU A 97 -1.07 -13.93 -13.57
CA LEU A 97 -0.79 -15.15 -12.82
C LEU A 97 -1.90 -16.21 -12.93
N GLY A 98 -2.90 -15.99 -13.79
CA GLY A 98 -3.91 -17.00 -14.11
C GLY A 98 -4.75 -17.42 -12.90
N GLY A 99 -5.18 -16.46 -12.09
CA GLY A 99 -6.00 -16.69 -10.90
C GLY A 99 -5.22 -16.95 -9.60
N ARG A 100 -3.89 -17.10 -9.65
CA ARG A 100 -3.06 -17.16 -8.45
C ARG A 100 -2.94 -15.78 -7.80
N ALA A 101 -2.89 -15.78 -6.47
CA ALA A 101 -2.69 -14.59 -5.68
C ALA A 101 -1.22 -14.44 -5.26
N VAL A 102 -0.82 -13.19 -5.00
CA VAL A 102 0.43 -12.82 -4.34
C VAL A 102 0.06 -12.15 -3.03
N LEU A 103 0.59 -12.66 -1.91
CA LEU A 103 0.49 -12.00 -0.61
C LEU A 103 1.79 -11.24 -0.33
N HIS A 104 1.72 -9.92 -0.28
CA HIS A 104 2.81 -9.08 0.21
C HIS A 104 2.53 -8.72 1.66
N VAL A 105 3.33 -9.24 2.59
CA VAL A 105 3.07 -9.08 4.04
C VAL A 105 3.50 -7.73 4.61
N GLY A 106 4.40 -7.00 3.92
CA GLY A 106 5.04 -5.83 4.51
C GLY A 106 5.81 -6.23 5.76
N ASP A 107 5.85 -5.35 6.76
CA ASP A 107 6.25 -5.75 8.11
C ASP A 107 5.04 -6.31 8.85
N PHE A 108 5.15 -7.54 9.34
CA PHE A 108 4.03 -8.21 9.98
C PHE A 108 4.48 -9.05 11.18
N ARG A 109 3.58 -9.25 12.14
CA ARG A 109 3.77 -10.18 13.25
C ARG A 109 2.64 -11.20 13.26
N TRP A 110 2.96 -12.44 12.92
CA TRP A 110 1.99 -13.52 12.93
C TRP A 110 1.35 -13.74 14.31
N CYS A 111 0.07 -14.14 14.30
CA CYS A 111 -0.64 -14.69 15.46
C CYS A 111 -1.64 -15.78 15.03
N GLU A 112 -2.10 -16.59 15.99
CA GLU A 112 -3.04 -17.70 15.72
C GLU A 112 -4.36 -17.25 15.05
N ALA A 113 -4.79 -16.01 15.27
CA ALA A 113 -5.99 -15.47 14.62
C ALA A 113 -5.85 -15.33 13.08
N MET A 114 -4.62 -15.39 12.56
CA MET A 114 -4.32 -15.34 11.12
C MET A 114 -4.23 -16.73 10.47
N LYS A 115 -4.44 -17.80 11.25
CA LYS A 115 -4.47 -19.15 10.73
C LYS A 115 -5.70 -19.34 9.84
N ALA A 116 -5.49 -19.88 8.64
CA ALA A 116 -6.55 -20.21 7.68
C ALA A 116 -7.38 -21.43 8.11
#